data_AF-A0A0C9SCM2-F1
#
_entry.id   AF-A0A0C9SCM2-F1
#
_cell.length_a   1.000
_cell.length_b   1.000
_cell.length_c   1.000
_cell.angle_alpha   90.00
_cell.angle_beta   90.00
_cell.angle_gamma   90.00
#
_symmetry.space_group_name_H-M   'P 1'
#
loop_
_entity.id
_entity.type
_entity.pdbx_description
1 polymer ?
#
loop_
_entity_poly.entity_id
_entity_poly.type
_entity_poly.pdbx_seq_one_letter_code
_entity_poly.pdbx_strand_id
1 'polypeptide(L)' 'MRSHLVCTVIFLLYVHSLMKSLNACDPTKRQPDKTNPCAGKDCDRGKCKQVGCSKCTGSNPWCAGYCTK' A
#
# COMPACT_ATOMS: atom_id res chain seq x y z
N MET A 1 11.90 -9.45 32.94
CA MET A 1 12.13 -8.18 32.21
C MET A 1 12.45 -8.36 30.73
N ARG A 2 13.26 -9.36 30.33
CA ARG A 2 13.64 -9.59 28.91
C ARG A 2 12.48 -10.04 28.00
N SER A 3 11.55 -10.84 28.51
CA SER A 3 10.40 -11.35 27.73
C SER A 3 9.40 -10.28 27.32
N HIS A 4 9.20 -9.24 28.13
CA HIS A 4 8.29 -8.14 27.78
C HIS A 4 8.82 -7.36 26.58
N LEU A 5 10.13 -7.07 26.55
CA LEU A 5 10.77 -6.38 25.44
C LEU A 5 10.61 -7.12 24.11
N VAL A 6 10.74 -8.46 24.12
CA VAL A 6 10.54 -9.27 22.91
C VAL A 6 9.10 -9.18 22.41
N CYS A 7 8.11 -9.28 23.31
CA CYS A 7 6.70 -9.11 22.94
C CYS A 7 6.42 -7.72 22.38
N THR A 8 6.98 -6.65 22.98
CA THR A 8 6.77 -5.29 22.48
C THR A 8 7.36 -5.09 21.09
N VAL A 9 8.54 -5.64 20.81
CA VAL A 9 9.19 -5.55 19.50
C VAL A 9 8.37 -6.30 18.44
N ILE A 10 7.89 -7.51 18.74
CA ILE A 10 7.03 -8.27 17.82
C ILE A 10 5.73 -7.50 17.55
N PHE A 11 5.09 -6.97 18.59
CA PHE A 11 3.87 -6.17 18.45
C PHE A 11 4.09 -4.92 17.59
N LEU A 12 5.18 -4.19 17.82
CA LEU A 12 5.54 -3.01 17.02
C LEU A 12 5.78 -3.35 15.55
N LEU A 13 6.48 -4.44 15.25
CA LEU A 13 6.70 -4.89 13.88
C LEU A 13 5.38 -5.28 13.19
N TYR A 14 4.48 -5.92 13.93
CA TYR A 14 3.15 -6.26 13.45
C TYR A 14 2.33 -5.02 13.13
N VAL A 15 2.22 -4.09 14.09
CA VAL A 15 1.47 -2.84 13.92
C VAL A 15 2.06 -1.99 12.80
N HIS A 16 3.39 -1.91 12.67
CA HIS A 16 4.04 -1.16 11.60
C HIS A 16 3.75 -1.75 10.21
N SER A 17 3.76 -3.08 10.10
CA SER A 17 3.40 -3.79 8.87
C SER A 17 1.92 -3.61 8.54
N LEU A 18 1.06 -3.69 9.55
CA LEU A 18 -0.39 -3.50 9.41
C LEU A 18 -0.72 -2.05 9.02
N MET A 19 -0.12 -1.05 9.67
CA MET A 19 -0.32 0.38 9.37
C MET A 19 0.15 0.73 7.95
N LYS A 20 1.26 0.17 7.49
CA LYS A 20 1.69 0.33 6.08
C LYS A 20 0.68 -0.27 5.12
N SER A 21 0.11 -1.42 5.48
CA SER A 21 -0.93 -2.06 4.68
C SER A 21 -2.21 -1.22 4.62
N LEU A 22 -2.69 -0.71 5.75
CA LEU A 22 -3.87 0.15 5.80
C LEU A 22 -3.67 1.44 5.01
N ASN A 23 -2.50 2.07 5.11
CA ASN A 23 -2.15 3.24 4.31
C ASN A 23 -2.15 2.98 2.81
N ALA A 24 -1.83 1.76 2.38
CA ALA A 24 -1.92 1.35 0.99
C ALA A 24 -3.34 1.03 0.53
N CYS A 25 -4.19 0.58 1.44
CA CYS A 25 -5.61 0.37 1.20
C CYS A 25 -6.43 1.66 1.26
N ASP A 26 -5.91 2.74 1.84
CA ASP A 26 -6.64 3.98 2.07
C ASP A 26 -7.17 4.58 0.76
N PRO A 27 -8.50 4.60 0.55
CA PRO A 27 -9.11 5.13 -0.67
C PRO A 27 -8.95 6.65 -0.79
N THR A 28 -8.72 7.38 0.31
CA THR A 28 -8.51 8.84 0.24
C THR A 28 -7.18 9.22 -0.42
N LYS A 29 -6.20 8.31 -0.40
CA LYS A 29 -4.92 8.47 -1.11
C LYS A 29 -5.01 8.10 -2.59
N ARG A 30 -6.12 7.49 -3.02
CA ARG A 30 -6.39 7.06 -4.40
C ARG A 30 -7.10 8.16 -5.20
N GLN A 31 -6.68 9.41 -5.06
CA GLN A 31 -7.38 10.50 -5.75
C GLN A 31 -7.26 10.31 -7.27
N PRO A 32 -8.38 10.16 -7.99
CA PRO A 32 -8.36 10.08 -9.42
C PRO A 32 -8.02 11.46 -9.98
N ASP A 33 -6.95 11.54 -10.76
CA ASP A 33 -6.57 12.75 -11.48
C ASP A 33 -7.11 12.65 -12.92
N LYS A 34 -7.94 13.63 -13.32
CA LYS A 34 -8.50 13.70 -14.68
C LYS A 34 -7.41 13.85 -15.75
N THR A 35 -6.25 14.39 -15.39
CA THR A 35 -5.11 14.63 -16.27
C THR A 35 -4.19 13.41 -16.36
N ASN A 36 -4.24 12.54 -15.35
CA ASN A 36 -3.43 11.34 -15.28
C ASN A 36 -4.33 10.10 -15.23
N PRO A 37 -4.57 9.44 -16.38
CA PRO A 37 -5.47 8.30 -16.46
C PRO A 37 -5.00 7.08 -15.64
N CYS A 38 -3.76 7.10 -15.14
CA CYS A 38 -3.21 6.08 -14.26
C CYS A 38 -3.57 6.28 -12.78
N ALA A 39 -3.82 7.52 -12.36
CA ALA A 39 -3.97 7.84 -10.95
C ALA A 39 -5.23 7.19 -10.36
N GLY A 40 -5.05 6.45 -9.26
CA GLY A 40 -6.16 5.88 -8.47
C GLY A 40 -6.69 4.52 -8.94
N LYS A 41 -6.17 3.96 -10.05
CA LYS A 41 -6.51 2.59 -10.45
C LYS A 41 -5.86 1.55 -9.56
N ASP A 42 -6.50 0.41 -9.33
CA ASP A 42 -5.88 -0.67 -8.56
C ASP A 42 -4.69 -1.29 -9.31
N CYS A 43 -3.66 -1.65 -8.55
CA CYS A 43 -2.59 -2.48 -9.09
C CYS A 43 -2.97 -3.97 -9.06
N ASP A 44 -2.39 -4.74 -9.96
CA ASP A 44 -2.44 -6.19 -9.94
C ASP A 44 -1.03 -6.73 -9.71
N ARG A 45 -0.81 -7.40 -8.57
CA ARG A 45 0.48 -7.96 -8.16
C ARG A 45 1.64 -6.97 -8.26
N GLY A 46 1.42 -5.72 -7.83
CA GLY A 46 2.42 -4.65 -7.87
C GLY A 46 2.60 -3.98 -9.23
N LYS A 47 1.76 -4.29 -10.23
CA LYS A 47 1.82 -3.67 -11.56
C LYS A 47 0.50 -3.00 -11.94
N CYS A 48 0.59 -1.94 -12.73
CA CYS A 48 -0.59 -1.31 -13.31
C CYS A 48 -0.94 -1.99 -14.64
N LYS A 49 -2.21 -2.38 -14.82
CA LYS A 49 -2.66 -3.05 -16.06
C LYS A 49 -2.78 -2.12 -17.25
N GLN A 50 -2.89 -0.82 -17.00
CA GLN A 50 -3.12 0.14 -18.06
C GLN A 50 -1.81 0.52 -18.76
N VAL A 51 -1.84 0.50 -20.09
CA VAL A 51 -0.72 0.92 -20.95
C VAL A 51 -0.33 2.36 -20.64
N GLY A 52 0.96 2.59 -20.39
CA GLY A 52 1.50 3.89 -19.98
C GLY A 52 1.55 4.11 -18.46
N CYS A 53 0.96 3.22 -17.67
CA CYS A 53 1.02 3.27 -16.20
C CYS A 53 2.03 2.24 -15.71
N SER A 54 3.08 2.68 -15.02
CA SER A 54 4.17 1.78 -14.60
C SER A 54 4.38 1.73 -13.10
N LYS A 55 3.98 2.77 -12.37
CA LYS A 55 4.22 2.87 -10.93
C LYS A 55 3.02 2.41 -10.13
N CYS A 56 3.26 1.44 -9.27
CA CYS A 56 2.33 1.04 -8.24
C CYS A 56 2.81 1.51 -6.86
N THR A 57 1.90 2.10 -6.08
CA THR A 57 2.17 2.53 -4.70
C THR A 57 1.34 1.69 -3.73
N GLY A 58 2.00 1.17 -2.70
CA GLY A 58 1.35 0.47 -1.59
C GLY A 58 0.97 -0.99 -1.83
N SER A 59 1.23 -1.58 -3.01
CA SER A 59 0.88 -2.99 -3.24
C SER A 59 1.57 -3.93 -2.25
N ASN A 60 0.77 -4.77 -1.61
CA ASN A 60 1.20 -5.73 -0.59
C ASN A 60 0.22 -6.93 -0.56
N PRO A 61 0.47 -7.98 0.24
CA PRO A 61 -0.39 -9.18 0.24
C PRO A 61 -1.85 -8.95 0.64
N TRP A 62 -2.17 -7.85 1.32
CA TRP A 62 -3.51 -7.54 1.82
C TRP A 62 -4.21 -6.42 1.03
N CYS A 63 -3.44 -5.62 0.30
CA CYS A 63 -3.93 -4.49 -0.48
C CYS A 63 -3.34 -4.52 -1.88
N ALA A 64 -4.21 -4.44 -2.88
CA ALA A 64 -3.80 -4.26 -4.28
C ALA A 64 -2.81 -3.11 -4.45
N GLY A 65 -2.97 -2.02 -3.69
CA GLY A 65 -2.28 -0.75 -3.89
C GLY A 65 -2.93 0.03 -5.04
N TYR A 66 -2.37 1.18 -5.38
CA TYR A 66 -2.92 2.03 -6.44
C TYR A 66 -1.84 2.55 -7.38
N CYS A 67 -2.26 2.80 -8.61
CA CYS A 67 -1.43 3.27 -9.69
C CYS A 67 -1.14 4.76 -9.56
N THR A 68 0.11 5.09 -9.81
CA THR A 68 0.63 6.45 -9.97
C THR A 68 1.32 6.55 -11.34
N LYS A 69 1.65 7.77 -11.76
CA LYS A 69 2.20 8.10 -13.08
C LYS A 69 3.43 7.25 -13.44
#